data_AF-A0A3M1N1Y1-F1
#
_entry.id   AF-A0A3M1N1Y1-F1
#
_cell.length_a   1.000
_cell.length_b   1.000
_cell.length_c   1.000
_cell.angle_alpha   90.00
_cell.angle_beta   90.00
_cell.angle_gamma   90.00
#
_symmetry.space_group_name_H-M   'P 1'
#
loop_
_entity.id
_entity.type
_entity.pdbx_description
1 polymer ?
#
loop_
_entity_poly.entity_id
_entity_poly.type
_entity_poly.pdbx_seq_one_letter_code
_entity_poly.pdbx_strand_id
1 'polypeptide(L)'
;MTVVRLYASEDCPQCPEIEAWLQELQEQYPHTLERVDAEPGAGDAPVVQIGPYTLNAPFDRARLQITLAAAQDRLAHIARAEESARDARIRHKNRFTRGNRIGLWFARHYLLVFNVFLALYVGLPFLAPVLMHAGWTRPARWIYRAYGAACHQLAFRSWFLFGEQPA
;
A
#
# COMPACT_ATOMS: atom_id res chain seq x y z
N MET A 1 -15.35 -5.50 21.60
CA MET A 1 -16.33 -5.63 22.71
C MET A 1 -17.70 -5.39 22.12
N THR A 2 -18.66 -6.29 22.35
CA THR A 2 -20.00 -6.21 21.73
C THR A 2 -20.87 -5.22 22.49
N VAL A 3 -21.51 -4.30 21.79
CA VAL A 3 -22.49 -3.37 22.39
C VAL A 3 -23.89 -3.93 22.19
N VAL A 4 -24.64 -4.03 23.29
CA VAL A 4 -26.02 -4.49 23.35
C VAL A 4 -26.88 -3.29 23.74
N ARG A 5 -27.85 -2.94 22.89
CA ARG A 5 -28.80 -1.87 23.16
C ARG A 5 -30.16 -2.46 23.51
N LEU A 6 -30.68 -2.10 24.68
CA LEU A 6 -32.03 -2.42 25.08
C LEU A 6 -32.91 -1.18 24.85
N TYR A 7 -33.81 -1.28 23.89
CA TYR A 7 -34.83 -0.28 23.62
C TYR A 7 -36.09 -0.66 24.40
N ALA A 8 -36.51 0.22 25.31
CA ALA A 8 -37.67 0.01 26.15
C ALA A 8 -38.41 1.32 26.43
N SER A 9 -39.73 1.23 26.59
CA SER A 9 -40.56 2.29 27.16
C SER A 9 -40.40 2.34 28.69
N GLU A 10 -40.82 3.43 29.33
CA GLU A 10 -40.73 3.62 30.79
C GLU A 10 -41.46 2.51 31.57
N ASP A 11 -42.61 2.04 31.07
CA ASP A 11 -43.45 1.00 31.67
C ASP A 11 -43.28 -0.36 30.98
N CYS A 12 -42.09 -0.97 31.12
CA CYS A 12 -41.78 -2.28 30.54
C CYS A 12 -41.73 -3.40 31.59
N PRO A 13 -42.70 -4.33 31.64
CA PRO A 13 -42.73 -5.42 32.62
C PRO A 13 -41.62 -6.48 32.43
N GLN A 14 -41.17 -6.68 31.18
CA GLN A 14 -40.22 -7.74 30.80
C GLN A 14 -38.76 -7.28 30.88
N CYS A 15 -38.51 -5.99 31.04
CA CYS A 15 -37.16 -5.42 31.02
C CYS A 15 -36.26 -5.89 32.17
N PRO A 16 -36.73 -6.00 33.43
CA PRO A 16 -35.90 -6.52 34.52
C PRO A 16 -35.43 -7.97 34.29
N GLU A 17 -36.26 -8.80 33.67
CA GLU A 17 -35.92 -10.18 33.34
C GLU A 17 -34.84 -10.27 32.24
N ILE A 18 -34.98 -9.44 31.20
CA ILE A 18 -34.00 -9.36 30.11
C ILE A 18 -32.65 -8.82 30.62
N GLU A 19 -32.67 -7.80 31.48
CA GLU A 19 -31.46 -7.26 32.12
C GLU A 19 -30.75 -8.32 32.97
N ALA A 20 -31.51 -9.13 33.73
CA ALA A 20 -30.95 -10.24 34.50
C ALA A 20 -30.28 -11.30 33.60
N TRP A 21 -30.92 -11.69 32.49
CA TRP A 21 -30.32 -12.63 31.54
C TRP A 21 -29.04 -12.08 30.90
N LEU A 22 -29.02 -10.80 30.55
CA LEU A 22 -27.84 -10.14 30.00
C LEU A 22 -26.71 -10.11 31.03
N GLN A 23 -27.01 -9.80 32.30
CA GLN A 23 -26.02 -9.78 33.38
C GLN A 23 -25.42 -11.18 33.62
N GLU A 24 -26.23 -12.23 33.64
CA GLU A 24 -25.73 -13.61 33.76
C GLU A 24 -24.86 -14.03 32.57
N LEU A 25 -25.27 -13.66 31.35
CA LEU A 25 -24.55 -14.01 30.13
C LEU A 25 -23.30 -13.14 29.91
N GLN A 26 -23.07 -12.12 30.73
CA GLN A 26 -21.94 -11.20 30.59
C GLN A 26 -20.58 -11.88 30.82
N GLU A 27 -20.51 -12.86 31.72
CA GLU A 27 -19.29 -13.64 31.97
C GLU A 27 -18.90 -14.51 30.76
N GLN A 28 -19.89 -15.17 30.14
CA GLN A 28 -19.66 -16.05 29.00
C GLN A 28 -19.50 -15.28 27.69
N TYR A 29 -20.26 -14.19 27.54
CA TYR A 29 -20.27 -13.35 26.35
C TYR A 29 -19.98 -11.90 26.75
N PRO A 30 -18.70 -11.46 26.82
CA PRO A 30 -18.37 -10.10 27.20
C PRO A 30 -19.08 -9.04 26.34
N HIS A 31 -19.95 -8.26 26.96
CA HIS A 31 -20.72 -7.21 26.31
C HIS A 31 -20.97 -5.99 27.22
N THR A 32 -21.27 -4.87 26.59
CA THR A 32 -21.67 -3.62 27.25
C THR A 32 -23.16 -3.39 26.99
N LEU A 33 -23.95 -3.26 28.06
CA LEU A 33 -25.36 -2.93 27.99
C LEU A 33 -25.56 -1.41 27.95
N GLU A 34 -26.23 -0.92 26.92
CA GLU A 34 -26.71 0.46 26.78
C GLU A 34 -28.23 0.45 26.79
N ARG A 35 -28.85 1.10 27.77
CA ARG A 35 -30.30 1.31 27.76
C ARG A 35 -30.61 2.56 26.93
N VAL A 36 -31.56 2.44 26.02
CA VAL A 36 -32.01 3.54 25.16
C VAL A 36 -33.52 3.67 25.29
N ASP A 37 -33.99 4.84 25.67
CA ASP A 37 -35.42 5.11 25.78
C ASP A 37 -36.05 5.06 24.38
N ALA A 38 -37.07 4.22 24.21
CA ALA A 38 -37.79 4.10 22.95
C ALA A 38 -38.69 5.32 22.74
N GLU A 39 -38.84 5.77 21.49
CA GLU A 39 -39.76 6.87 21.18
C GLU A 39 -41.21 6.51 21.56
N PRO A 40 -41.98 7.45 22.14
CA PRO A 40 -43.38 7.21 22.48
C PRO A 40 -44.17 6.83 21.21
N GLY A 41 -44.70 5.60 21.17
CA GLY A 41 -45.42 5.03 20.03
C GLY A 41 -44.69 3.90 19.29
N ALA A 42 -43.43 3.61 19.64
CA ALA A 42 -42.65 2.51 19.08
C ALA A 42 -43.00 1.13 19.68
N GLY A 43 -44.29 0.81 19.82
CA GLY A 43 -44.79 -0.47 20.35
C GLY A 43 -44.45 -0.75 21.82
N ASP A 44 -45.29 -1.54 22.50
CA ASP A 44 -45.12 -1.84 23.93
C ASP A 44 -44.07 -2.95 24.20
N ALA A 45 -43.50 -3.55 23.16
CA ALA A 45 -42.60 -4.70 23.26
C ALA A 45 -41.13 -4.27 23.27
N PRO A 46 -40.32 -4.67 24.26
CA PRO A 46 -38.90 -4.32 24.29
C PRO A 46 -38.13 -4.95 23.13
N VAL A 47 -37.16 -4.19 22.62
CA VAL A 47 -36.31 -4.60 21.49
C VAL A 47 -34.85 -4.62 21.93
N VAL A 48 -34.18 -5.76 21.75
CA VAL A 48 -32.75 -5.91 22.05
C VAL A 48 -31.96 -5.92 20.75
N GLN A 49 -31.04 -4.97 20.58
CA GLN A 49 -30.15 -4.89 19.43
C GLN A 49 -28.73 -5.29 19.84
N ILE A 50 -28.15 -6.27 19.14
CA ILE A 50 -26.80 -6.78 19.38
C ILE A 50 -26.02 -6.60 18.08
N GLY A 51 -25.34 -5.45 17.94
CA GLY A 51 -24.71 -5.05 16.68
C GLY A 51 -25.73 -5.02 15.52
N PRO A 52 -25.59 -5.89 14.50
CA PRO A 52 -26.50 -5.96 13.35
C PRO A 52 -27.75 -6.82 13.56
N TYR A 53 -27.87 -7.50 14.71
CA TYR A 53 -28.99 -8.39 15.02
C TYR A 53 -30.00 -7.69 15.92
N THR A 54 -31.28 -7.88 15.65
CA THR A 54 -32.39 -7.31 16.43
C THR A 54 -33.30 -8.44 16.92
N LEU A 55 -33.62 -8.43 18.21
CA LEU A 55 -34.55 -9.35 18.87
C LEU A 55 -35.76 -8.57 19.37
N ASN A 56 -36.93 -8.91 18.86
CA ASN A 56 -38.20 -8.35 19.29
C ASN A 56 -38.84 -9.29 20.32
N ALA A 57 -39.38 -8.74 21.41
CA ALA A 57 -40.15 -9.53 22.37
C ALA A 57 -41.48 -10.07 21.77
N PRO A 58 -41.98 -11.21 22.26
CA PRO A 58 -41.40 -12.08 23.30
C PRO A 58 -40.30 -12.99 22.73
N PHE A 59 -39.21 -13.15 23.50
CA PHE A 59 -38.15 -14.12 23.23
C PHE A 59 -37.73 -14.79 24.54
N ASP A 60 -37.11 -15.97 24.43
CA ASP A 60 -36.58 -16.73 25.55
C ASP A 60 -35.07 -16.50 25.72
N ARG A 61 -34.56 -16.90 26.88
CA ARG A 61 -33.13 -16.86 27.21
C ARG A 61 -32.26 -17.58 26.16
N ALA A 62 -32.75 -18.71 25.62
CA ALA A 62 -32.02 -19.48 24.62
C ALA A 62 -31.81 -18.69 23.32
N ARG A 63 -32.83 -17.98 22.82
CA ARG A 63 -32.72 -17.13 21.63
C ARG A 63 -31.81 -15.92 21.85
N LEU A 64 -31.82 -15.34 23.05
CA LEU A 64 -30.88 -14.28 23.43
C LEU A 64 -29.43 -14.79 23.40
N GLN A 65 -29.17 -15.96 24.00
CA GLN A 65 -27.86 -16.59 24.03
C GLN A 65 -27.33 -16.91 22.62
N ILE A 66 -28.17 -17.49 21.75
CA ILE A 66 -27.79 -17.80 20.36
C ILE A 66 -27.40 -16.53 19.61
N THR A 67 -28.14 -15.44 19.83
CA THR A 67 -27.89 -14.17 19.12
C THR A 67 -26.63 -13.47 19.63
N LEU A 68 -26.36 -13.52 20.94
CA LEU A 68 -25.10 -13.04 21.51
C LEU A 68 -23.90 -13.84 20.98
N ALA A 69 -24.02 -15.16 20.91
CA ALA A 69 -22.99 -16.03 20.35
C ALA A 69 -22.71 -15.68 18.87
N ALA A 70 -23.76 -15.54 18.05
CA ALA A 70 -23.64 -15.16 16.64
C ALA A 70 -22.99 -13.79 16.46
N ALA A 71 -23.30 -12.81 17.31
CA ALA A 71 -22.69 -11.49 17.27
C ALA A 71 -21.20 -11.52 17.60
N GLN A 72 -20.79 -12.30 18.60
CA GLN A 72 -19.38 -12.45 18.96
C GLN A 72 -18.58 -13.20 17.89
N ASP A 73 -19.13 -14.28 17.36
CA ASP A 73 -18.49 -15.06 16.30
C ASP A 73 -18.24 -14.19 15.05
N ARG A 74 -19.24 -13.38 14.67
CA ARG A 74 -19.10 -12.39 13.59
C ARG A 74 -17.94 -11.42 13.83
N LEU A 75 -17.82 -10.88 15.05
CA LEU A 75 -16.72 -9.96 15.39
C LEU A 75 -15.36 -10.67 15.31
N ALA A 76 -15.26 -11.91 15.77
CA ALA A 76 -14.04 -12.71 15.66
C ALA A 76 -13.67 -12.99 14.20
N HIS A 77 -14.66 -13.30 13.35
CA HIS A 77 -14.46 -13.46 11.91
C HIS A 77 -13.97 -12.19 11.23
N ILE A 78 -14.53 -11.03 11.57
CA ILE A 78 -14.09 -9.72 11.06
C ILE A 78 -12.63 -9.47 11.47
N ALA A 79 -12.30 -9.65 12.75
CA ALA A 79 -10.94 -9.44 13.24
C ALA A 79 -9.90 -10.32 12.52
N ARG A 80 -10.21 -11.61 12.31
CA ARG A 80 -9.36 -12.54 11.54
C ARG A 80 -9.23 -12.13 10.08
N ALA A 81 -10.32 -11.69 9.45
CA ALA A 81 -10.30 -11.21 8.08
C ALA A 81 -9.42 -9.95 7.94
N GLU A 82 -9.54 -9.01 8.87
CA GLU A 82 -8.71 -7.80 8.91
C GLU A 82 -7.22 -8.13 9.10
N GLU A 83 -6.90 -9.06 10.00
CA GLU A 83 -5.52 -9.53 10.22
C GLU A 83 -4.94 -10.16 8.95
N SER A 84 -5.67 -11.07 8.31
CA SER A 84 -5.21 -11.70 7.06
C SER A 84 -5.02 -10.69 5.92
N ALA A 85 -5.88 -9.67 5.82
CA ALA A 85 -5.78 -8.60 4.86
C ALA A 85 -4.58 -7.68 5.15
N ARG A 86 -4.32 -7.38 6.43
CA ARG A 86 -3.14 -6.63 6.87
C ARG A 86 -1.86 -7.37 6.50
N ASP A 87 -1.80 -8.67 6.77
CA ASP A 87 -0.65 -9.49 6.44
C ASP A 87 -0.41 -9.59 4.93
N ALA A 88 -1.47 -9.74 4.14
CA ALA A 88 -1.40 -9.70 2.68
C ALA A 88 -0.85 -8.35 2.17
N ARG A 89 -1.28 -7.22 2.73
CA ARG A 89 -0.75 -5.89 2.40
C ARG A 89 0.72 -5.74 2.75
N ILE A 90 1.15 -6.23 3.93
CA ILE A 90 2.56 -6.21 4.34
C ILE A 90 3.41 -7.05 3.39
N ARG A 91 2.97 -8.28 3.05
CA ARG A 91 3.66 -9.14 2.07
C ARG A 91 3.75 -8.47 0.70
N HIS A 92 2.70 -7.80 0.25
CA HIS A 92 2.69 -7.08 -1.04
C HIS A 92 3.64 -5.87 -1.04
N LYS A 93 3.70 -5.10 0.06
CA LYS A 93 4.62 -3.97 0.21
C LYS A 93 6.10 -4.41 0.20
N ASN A 94 6.39 -5.64 0.65
CA ASN A 94 7.73 -6.24 0.59
C ASN A 94 8.10 -6.84 -0.77
N ARG A 95 7.22 -6.75 -1.78
CA ARG A 95 7.58 -7.03 -3.17
C ARG A 95 8.34 -5.83 -3.76
N PHE A 96 9.49 -5.51 -3.16
CA PHE A 96 10.46 -4.59 -3.76
C PHE A 96 11.08 -5.29 -4.97
N THR A 97 10.43 -5.17 -6.12
CA THR A 97 10.95 -5.72 -7.38
C THR A 97 12.30 -5.06 -7.68
N ARG A 98 13.28 -5.82 -8.17
CA ARG A 98 14.59 -5.26 -8.60
C ARG A 98 14.44 -4.04 -9.52
N GLY A 99 13.38 -4.02 -10.35
CA GLY A 99 13.02 -2.88 -11.20
C GLY A 99 12.75 -1.58 -10.43
N ASN A 100 12.12 -1.64 -9.26
CA ASN A 100 11.87 -0.44 -8.44
C ASN A 100 13.17 0.15 -7.89
N ARG A 101 14.16 -0.68 -7.59
CA ARG A 101 15.49 -0.22 -7.13
C ARG A 101 16.27 0.46 -8.25
N ILE A 102 16.23 -0.07 -9.48
CA ILE A 102 16.88 0.55 -10.65
C ILE A 102 16.19 1.89 -10.98
N GLY A 103 14.86 1.92 -10.97
CA GLY A 103 14.10 3.16 -11.20
C GLY A 103 14.44 4.25 -10.17
N LEU A 104 14.50 3.91 -8.88
CA LEU A 104 14.89 4.84 -7.82
C LEU A 104 16.35 5.29 -7.93
N TRP A 105 17.26 4.39 -8.31
CA TRP A 105 18.66 4.76 -8.54
C TRP A 105 18.80 5.73 -9.71
N PHE A 106 18.13 5.44 -10.83
CA PHE A 106 18.14 6.30 -12.01
C PHE A 106 17.50 7.67 -11.71
N ALA A 107 16.36 7.70 -11.03
CA ALA A 107 15.73 8.95 -10.62
C ALA A 107 16.64 9.82 -9.75
N ARG A 108 17.49 9.21 -8.90
CA ARG A 108 18.47 9.93 -8.07
C ARG A 108 19.72 10.37 -8.83
N HIS A 109 20.11 9.68 -9.90
CA HIS A 109 21.39 9.90 -10.59
C HIS A 109 21.23 10.24 -12.07
N TYR A 110 20.03 10.58 -12.55
CA TYR A 110 19.77 10.79 -13.98
C TYR A 110 20.71 11.85 -14.57
N LEU A 111 20.95 12.93 -13.84
CA LEU A 111 21.83 14.01 -14.26
C LEU A 111 23.29 13.56 -14.40
N LEU A 112 23.77 12.69 -13.52
CA LEU A 112 25.09 12.06 -13.66
C LEU A 112 25.14 11.14 -14.88
N VAL A 113 24.10 10.33 -15.10
CA VAL A 113 24.02 9.44 -16.27
C VAL A 113 24.08 10.26 -17.57
N PHE A 114 23.26 11.31 -17.69
CA PHE A 114 23.26 12.18 -18.87
C PHE A 114 24.59 12.91 -19.06
N ASN A 115 25.20 13.43 -17.99
CA ASN A 115 26.50 14.07 -18.08
C ASN A 115 27.60 13.11 -18.49
N VAL A 116 27.59 11.86 -18.01
CA VAL A 116 28.54 10.83 -18.45
C VAL A 116 28.34 10.52 -19.93
N PHE A 117 27.11 10.37 -20.41
CA PHE A 117 26.84 10.19 -21.84
C PHE A 117 27.33 11.36 -22.68
N LEU A 118 27.09 12.60 -22.25
CA LEU A 118 27.53 13.79 -22.94
C LEU A 118 29.07 13.90 -22.95
N ALA A 119 29.70 13.65 -21.81
CA ALA A 119 31.16 13.65 -21.69
C ALA A 119 31.81 12.58 -22.58
N LEU A 120 31.21 11.39 -22.67
CA LEU A 120 31.67 10.35 -23.59
C LEU A 120 31.48 10.78 -25.05
N TYR A 121 30.32 11.33 -25.40
CA TYR A 121 30.02 11.80 -26.76
C TYR A 121 31.00 12.87 -27.23
N VAL A 122 31.31 13.85 -26.37
CA VAL A 122 32.25 14.93 -26.71
C VAL A 122 33.70 14.48 -26.56
N GLY A 123 34.01 13.59 -25.61
CA GLY A 123 35.37 13.16 -25.29
C GLY A 123 35.94 12.07 -26.21
N LEU A 124 35.10 11.15 -26.71
CA LEU A 124 35.53 10.07 -27.61
C LEU A 124 36.27 10.58 -28.87
N PRO A 125 35.83 11.67 -29.55
CA PRO A 125 36.57 12.28 -30.64
C PRO A 125 37.99 12.72 -30.30
N PHE A 126 38.26 13.17 -29.07
CA PHE A 126 39.61 13.49 -28.60
C PHE A 126 40.40 12.24 -28.20
N LEU A 127 39.71 11.21 -27.71
CA LEU A 127 40.34 9.95 -27.34
C LEU A 127 40.87 9.19 -28.56
N ALA A 128 40.19 9.28 -29.71
CA ALA A 128 40.62 8.62 -30.95
C ALA A 128 42.05 8.99 -31.41
N PRO A 129 42.42 10.29 -31.56
CA PRO A 129 43.79 10.67 -31.91
C PRO A 129 44.81 10.34 -30.82
N VAL A 130 44.44 10.41 -29.54
CA VAL A 130 45.32 9.98 -28.43
C VAL A 130 45.65 8.49 -28.53
N LEU A 131 44.65 7.65 -28.77
CA LEU A 131 44.84 6.21 -28.96
C LEU A 131 45.68 5.90 -30.21
N MET A 132 45.49 6.67 -31.28
CA MET A 132 46.30 6.52 -32.50
C MET A 132 47.77 6.88 -32.24
N HIS A 133 48.02 7.97 -31.51
CA HIS A 133 49.37 8.40 -31.13
C HIS A 133 50.06 7.39 -30.20
N ALA A 134 49.30 6.76 -29.28
CA ALA A 134 49.79 5.69 -28.41
C ALA A 134 49.98 4.33 -29.11
N GLY A 135 49.74 4.23 -30.42
CA GLY A 135 49.89 3.00 -31.22
C GLY A 135 48.71 2.03 -31.13
N TRP A 136 47.65 2.37 -30.40
CA TRP A 136 46.44 1.55 -30.23
C TRP A 136 45.47 1.75 -31.42
N THR A 137 45.92 1.33 -32.60
CA THR A 137 45.24 1.61 -33.88
C THR A 137 43.87 0.95 -34.03
N ARG A 138 43.67 -0.26 -33.48
CA ARG A 138 42.39 -1.00 -33.57
C ARG A 138 41.24 -0.28 -32.85
N PRO A 139 41.34 0.08 -31.56
CA PRO A 139 40.26 0.82 -30.88
C PRO A 139 40.06 2.22 -31.45
N ALA A 140 41.14 2.93 -31.81
CA ALA A 140 41.04 4.26 -32.43
C ALA A 140 40.20 4.22 -33.72
N ARG A 141 40.43 3.23 -34.59
CA ARG A 141 39.66 3.08 -35.84
C ARG A 141 38.17 2.81 -35.63
N TRP A 142 37.80 2.10 -34.57
CA TRP A 142 36.38 1.90 -34.24
C TRP A 142 35.70 3.22 -33.89
N ILE A 143 36.36 4.06 -33.09
CA ILE A 143 35.85 5.40 -32.76
C ILE A 143 35.75 6.24 -34.03
N TYR A 144 36.80 6.31 -34.85
CA TYR A 144 36.77 7.05 -36.12
C TYR A 144 35.65 6.59 -37.05
N ARG A 145 35.39 5.28 -37.15
CA ARG A 145 34.28 4.75 -37.95
C ARG A 145 32.92 5.16 -37.42
N ALA A 146 32.72 5.10 -36.10
CA ALA A 146 31.46 5.49 -35.48
C ALA A 146 31.13 6.97 -35.74
N TYR A 147 32.14 7.86 -35.65
CA TYR A 147 31.96 9.29 -35.89
C TYR A 147 32.02 9.69 -37.37
N GLY A 148 32.69 8.92 -38.22
CA GLY A 148 32.85 9.21 -39.65
C GLY A 148 31.55 9.20 -40.44
N ALA A 149 30.57 8.39 -40.03
CA ALA A 149 29.22 8.39 -40.65
C ALA A 149 28.40 9.64 -40.30
N ALA A 150 28.70 10.29 -39.16
CA ALA A 150 27.94 11.43 -38.66
C ALA A 150 28.50 12.80 -39.07
N CYS A 151 29.75 12.86 -39.55
CA CYS A 151 30.46 14.11 -39.78
C CYS A 151 31.29 14.07 -41.07
N HIS A 152 30.70 14.52 -42.18
CA HIS A 152 31.48 15.00 -43.32
C HIS A 152 32.06 16.38 -43.00
N GLN A 153 33.14 16.42 -42.22
CA GLN A 153 33.88 17.66 -41.96
C GLN A 153 35.06 17.80 -42.93
N LEU A 154 35.17 18.99 -43.53
CA LEU A 154 36.28 19.34 -44.40
C LEU A 154 37.53 19.57 -43.55
N ALA A 155 38.58 18.78 -43.79
CA ALA A 155 39.82 18.80 -43.01
C ALA A 155 40.43 20.20 -42.83
N PHE A 156 40.31 21.08 -43.83
CA PHE A 156 40.89 22.43 -43.78
C PHE A 156 40.22 23.41 -42.80
N ARG A 157 39.08 23.04 -42.19
CA ARG A 157 38.42 23.81 -41.10
C ARG A 157 38.38 23.05 -39.79
N SER A 158 39.12 21.95 -39.70
CA SER A 158 39.18 21.10 -38.52
C SER A 158 40.48 21.35 -37.78
N TRP A 159 40.42 21.17 -36.47
CA TRP A 159 41.59 21.20 -35.60
C TRP A 159 42.04 19.76 -35.32
N PHE A 160 43.35 19.50 -35.44
CA PHE A 160 43.92 18.17 -35.31
C PHE A 160 44.79 18.07 -34.05
N LEU A 161 44.38 17.21 -33.13
CA LEU A 161 45.21 16.84 -31.99
C LEU A 161 46.41 16.00 -32.51
N PHE A 162 47.63 16.48 -32.27
CA PHE A 162 48.90 15.94 -32.82
C PHE A 162 49.09 16.12 -34.33
N GLY A 163 48.36 17.01 -34.99
CA GLY A 163 48.60 17.36 -36.39
C GLY A 163 49.87 18.20 -36.57
N GLU A 164 50.43 18.17 -37.78
CA GLU A 164 51.54 19.07 -38.16
C GLU A 164 51.08 20.53 -38.06
N GLN A 165 51.88 21.37 -37.40
CA GLN A 165 51.63 22.81 -37.30
C GLN A 165 52.51 23.55 -38.33
N PRO A 166 51.98 24.59 -39.01
CA PRO A 166 52.81 25.40 -39.90
C PRO A 166 53.92 26.08 -39.09
N ALA A 167 55.15 25.95 -39.57
CA ALA A 167 56.35 26.57 -39.00
C ALA A 167 56.41 28.08 -39.31
#